data_AF-A0A354FN62-F1
#
_entry.id   AF-A0A354FN62-F1
#
_cell.length_a   1.000
_cell.length_b   1.000
_cell.length_c   1.000
_cell.angle_alpha   90.00
_cell.angle_beta   90.00
_cell.angle_gamma   90.00
#
_symmetry.space_group_name_H-M   'P 1'
#
loop_
_entity.id
_entity.type
_entity.pdbx_description
1 polymer ?
#
loop_
_entity_poly.entity_id
_entity_poly.type
_entity_poly.pdbx_seq_one_letter_code
_entity_poly.pdbx_strand_id
1 'polypeptide(L)'
;MAKKGKSKKAGMVRRQQQKQHKKALQRHKTIARRPGRSGSSQQLKQLLHTLPRLAFAPELDDLRMDTQRLEALQQENLPEPIQVMRLLTPEFLDKLDQYLAQMEEGSGPQSSKHMLAKATRHQLENSGQIPHLSNPLLIALYLRTQAALQGSTLEMDEIYPAMRDFESRNSEFIEQMTADPDLLKNAMLTPEGEEASTAQSEGFFQSLSGQPETDVRRIREDVELFLEDFDAPAPTEWTSATISEFVAWFMAEANPVQDDLQSIQSSLSIYLGFLASTGVLDTENTTALQGELERKIKDAEAQFAIAS
;
A
#
# COMPACT_ATOMS: atom_id res chain seq x y z
N MET A 1 -63.75 60.97 33.78
CA MET A 1 -62.53 60.56 33.04
C MET A 1 -61.37 60.56 34.04
N ALA A 2 -60.42 59.62 34.17
CA ALA A 2 -60.12 58.32 33.57
C ALA A 2 -59.36 57.49 34.65
N LYS A 3 -59.65 56.19 34.81
CA LYS A 3 -58.91 55.29 35.71
C LYS A 3 -57.59 54.88 35.04
N LYS A 4 -56.44 55.32 35.56
CA LYS A 4 -55.13 54.77 35.15
C LYS A 4 -54.85 53.46 35.89
N GLY A 5 -54.96 52.34 35.18
CA GLY A 5 -54.73 50.99 35.68
C GLY A 5 -53.25 50.71 35.99
N LYS A 6 -53.00 50.05 37.13
CA LYS A 6 -51.66 49.63 37.58
C LYS A 6 -51.20 48.40 36.77
N SER A 7 -50.14 48.54 35.96
CA SER A 7 -49.49 47.46 35.21
C SER A 7 -48.61 46.57 36.10
N LYS A 8 -49.19 45.52 36.72
CA LYS A 8 -48.47 44.59 37.63
C LYS A 8 -48.07 43.24 37.01
N LYS A 9 -48.11 43.05 35.69
CA LYS A 9 -47.84 41.72 35.06
C LYS A 9 -46.55 41.60 34.23
N ALA A 10 -45.90 42.70 33.84
CA ALA A 10 -44.72 42.63 32.95
C ALA A 10 -43.46 42.08 33.63
N GLY A 11 -43.20 42.43 34.90
CA GLY A 11 -42.02 41.98 35.63
C GLY A 11 -42.00 40.47 35.90
N MET A 12 -43.18 39.88 36.12
CA MET A 12 -43.31 38.45 36.45
C MET A 12 -43.03 37.56 35.23
N VAL A 13 -43.53 37.96 34.05
CA VAL A 13 -43.28 37.27 32.77
C VAL A 13 -41.80 37.36 32.39
N ARG A 14 -41.16 38.52 32.55
CA ARG A 14 -39.71 38.68 32.34
C ARG A 14 -38.89 37.78 33.28
N ARG A 15 -39.28 37.68 34.56
CA ARG A 15 -38.62 36.79 35.52
C ARG A 15 -38.77 35.32 35.15
N GLN A 16 -39.92 34.92 34.60
CA GLN A 16 -40.18 33.55 34.19
C GLN A 16 -39.37 33.17 32.92
N GLN A 17 -39.32 34.05 31.93
CA GLN A 17 -38.51 33.86 30.72
C GLN A 17 -37.00 33.82 31.05
N GLN A 18 -36.51 34.71 31.92
CA GLN A 18 -35.12 34.66 32.37
C GLN A 18 -34.81 33.37 33.15
N LYS A 19 -35.74 32.87 33.97
CA LYS A 19 -35.57 31.61 34.70
C LYS A 19 -35.53 30.41 33.75
N GLN A 20 -36.36 30.41 32.69
CA GLN A 20 -36.33 29.37 31.66
C GLN A 20 -35.05 29.45 30.82
N HIS A 21 -34.62 30.63 30.40
CA HIS A 21 -33.37 30.84 29.66
C HIS A 21 -32.13 30.43 30.48
N LYS A 22 -32.10 30.77 31.78
CA LYS A 22 -31.02 30.35 32.70
C LYS A 22 -31.02 28.84 32.90
N LYS A 23 -32.19 28.19 32.98
CA LYS A 23 -32.30 26.72 33.01
C LYS A 23 -31.85 26.08 31.69
N ALA A 24 -32.20 26.67 30.54
CA ALA A 24 -31.77 26.19 29.23
C ALA A 24 -30.24 26.30 29.06
N LEU A 25 -29.65 27.42 29.46
CA LEU A 25 -28.20 27.63 29.49
C LEU A 25 -27.50 26.68 30.46
N GLN A 26 -28.09 26.41 31.64
CA GLN A 26 -27.55 25.40 32.57
C GLN A 26 -27.64 24.00 31.97
N ARG A 27 -28.75 23.65 31.30
CA ARG A 27 -28.88 22.37 30.57
C ARG A 27 -27.84 22.27 29.46
N HIS A 28 -27.64 23.31 28.66
CA HIS A 28 -26.62 23.36 27.62
C HIS A 28 -25.20 23.23 28.19
N LYS A 29 -24.90 23.91 29.31
CA LYS A 29 -23.62 23.76 30.03
C LYS A 29 -23.44 22.37 30.63
N THR A 30 -24.50 21.71 31.10
CA THR A 30 -24.42 20.33 31.61
C THR A 30 -24.38 19.30 30.51
N ILE A 31 -24.95 19.57 29.32
CA ILE A 31 -24.85 18.69 28.14
C ILE A 31 -23.45 18.81 27.54
N ALA A 32 -22.91 20.03 27.42
CA ALA A 32 -21.52 20.27 27.00
C ALA A 32 -20.47 19.83 28.05
N ARG A 33 -20.89 19.61 29.31
CA ARG A 33 -20.07 19.03 30.39
C ARG A 33 -20.42 17.59 30.73
N ARG A 34 -21.34 16.94 30.00
CA ARG A 34 -21.29 15.49 29.98
C ARG A 34 -19.95 15.19 29.33
N PRO A 35 -19.02 14.49 29.99
CA PRO A 35 -18.00 13.83 29.20
C PRO A 35 -18.82 13.05 28.18
N GLY A 36 -18.62 13.34 26.88
CA GLY A 36 -19.02 12.38 25.86
C GLY A 36 -18.54 11.04 26.41
N ARG A 37 -19.41 10.03 26.43
CA ARG A 37 -19.03 8.70 26.88
C ARG A 37 -17.81 8.31 26.07
N SER A 38 -16.63 8.62 26.58
CA SER A 38 -15.43 7.90 26.31
C SER A 38 -15.83 6.53 26.81
N GLY A 39 -16.13 5.63 25.87
CA GLY A 39 -15.88 4.23 26.16
C GLY A 39 -14.52 4.22 26.84
N SER A 40 -14.48 3.77 28.09
CA SER A 40 -13.30 3.94 28.91
C SER A 40 -12.10 3.45 28.11
N SER A 41 -10.92 4.09 28.22
CA SER A 41 -9.73 3.60 27.52
C SER A 41 -9.51 2.10 27.76
N GLN A 42 -10.00 1.57 28.88
CA GLN A 42 -10.11 0.14 29.19
C GLN A 42 -11.09 -0.63 28.29
N GLN A 43 -12.30 -0.14 28.03
CA GLN A 43 -13.25 -0.76 27.09
C GLN A 43 -12.69 -0.78 25.67
N LEU A 44 -12.04 0.30 25.23
CA LEU A 44 -11.42 0.34 23.91
C LEU A 44 -10.22 -0.61 23.82
N LYS A 45 -9.38 -0.67 24.86
CA LYS A 45 -8.30 -1.67 24.97
C LYS A 45 -8.83 -3.10 24.96
N GLN A 46 -9.90 -3.38 25.69
CA GLN A 46 -10.56 -4.68 25.69
C GLN A 46 -11.10 -5.04 24.31
N LEU A 47 -11.70 -4.06 23.62
CA LEU A 47 -12.19 -4.24 22.26
C LEU A 47 -11.04 -4.53 21.29
N LEU A 48 -9.99 -3.72 21.27
CA LEU A 48 -8.80 -3.95 20.43
C LEU A 48 -8.11 -5.28 20.75
N HIS A 49 -8.07 -5.70 22.02
CA HIS A 49 -7.56 -7.01 22.39
C HIS A 49 -8.40 -8.14 21.79
N THR A 50 -9.71 -7.94 21.56
CA THR A 50 -10.56 -8.94 20.91
C THR A 50 -10.49 -8.94 19.38
N LEU A 51 -9.77 -8.00 18.77
CA LEU A 51 -9.67 -7.85 17.32
C LEU A 51 -9.09 -9.09 16.60
N PRO A 52 -8.06 -9.79 17.11
CA PRO A 52 -7.59 -11.04 16.50
C PRO A 52 -8.65 -12.13 16.42
N ARG A 53 -9.58 -12.17 17.39
CA ARG A 53 -10.66 -13.16 17.40
C ARG A 53 -11.66 -12.95 16.28
N LEU A 54 -11.68 -11.75 15.67
CA LEU A 54 -12.52 -11.48 14.52
C LEU A 54 -12.15 -12.38 13.34
N ALA A 55 -10.90 -12.84 13.24
CA ALA A 55 -10.48 -13.80 12.22
C ALA A 55 -11.31 -15.10 12.23
N PHE A 56 -11.89 -15.48 13.37
CA PHE A 56 -12.72 -16.68 13.53
C PHE A 56 -14.22 -16.38 13.42
N ALA A 57 -14.58 -15.18 12.97
CA ALA A 57 -15.97 -14.86 12.70
C ALA A 57 -16.44 -15.68 11.48
N PRO A 58 -17.66 -16.26 11.50
CA PRO A 58 -18.14 -17.10 10.40
C PRO A 58 -18.20 -16.33 9.07
N GLU A 59 -18.35 -15.01 9.13
CA GLU A 59 -18.31 -14.13 7.97
C GLU A 59 -16.92 -14.08 7.29
N LEU A 60 -15.85 -14.45 8.00
CA LEU A 60 -14.47 -14.48 7.52
C LEU A 60 -13.93 -15.91 7.36
N ASP A 61 -14.71 -16.96 7.57
CA ASP A 61 -14.21 -18.35 7.48
C ASP A 61 -13.66 -18.70 6.10
N ASP A 62 -14.31 -18.19 5.04
CA ASP A 62 -13.89 -18.39 3.65
C ASP A 62 -12.72 -17.50 3.23
N LEU A 63 -12.38 -16.47 4.03
CA LEU A 63 -11.31 -15.53 3.70
C LEU A 63 -9.93 -16.09 4.09
N ARG A 64 -9.15 -16.52 3.10
CA ARG A 64 -7.77 -16.97 3.30
C ARG A 64 -6.80 -16.20 2.42
N MET A 65 -5.57 -16.05 2.90
CA MET A 65 -4.48 -15.56 2.05
C MET A 65 -4.11 -16.66 1.04
N ASP A 66 -3.42 -16.28 -0.03
CA ASP A 66 -3.01 -17.22 -1.08
C ASP A 66 -2.05 -18.28 -0.52
N THR A 67 -2.53 -19.52 -0.44
CA THR A 67 -1.77 -20.65 0.10
C THR A 67 -0.64 -21.10 -0.83
N GLN A 68 -0.82 -20.98 -2.16
CA GLN A 68 0.23 -21.34 -3.12
C GLN A 68 1.39 -20.35 -3.02
N ARG A 69 1.06 -19.06 -2.92
CA ARG A 69 2.06 -18.01 -2.69
C ARG A 69 2.76 -18.17 -1.34
N LEU A 70 2.02 -18.48 -0.27
CA LEU A 70 2.63 -18.74 1.04
C LEU A 70 3.61 -19.92 1.00
N GLU A 71 3.28 -21.00 0.30
CA GLU A 71 4.17 -22.16 0.15
C GLU A 71 5.46 -21.79 -0.59
N ALA A 72 5.37 -21.01 -1.68
CA ALA A 72 6.54 -20.50 -2.40
C ALA A 72 7.43 -19.61 -1.50
N LEU A 73 6.83 -18.69 -0.74
CA LEU A 73 7.55 -17.81 0.18
C LEU A 73 8.23 -18.56 1.33
N GLN A 74 7.67 -19.69 1.76
CA GLN A 74 8.31 -20.57 2.74
C GLN A 74 9.50 -21.34 2.15
N GLN A 75 9.45 -21.72 0.87
CA GLN A 75 10.58 -22.35 0.18
C GLN A 75 11.76 -21.40 0.00
N GLU A 76 11.49 -20.09 -0.14
CA GLU A 76 12.50 -19.03 -0.18
C GLU A 76 13.15 -18.74 1.20
N ASN A 77 12.68 -19.40 2.26
CA ASN A 77 13.16 -19.23 3.64
C ASN A 77 13.10 -17.77 4.13
N LEU A 78 12.10 -17.01 3.66
CA LEU A 78 11.90 -15.63 4.06
C LEU A 78 11.40 -15.50 5.50
N PRO A 79 11.76 -14.45 6.25
CA PRO A 79 11.18 -14.15 7.55
C PRO A 79 9.66 -13.96 7.48
N GLU A 80 8.92 -14.45 8.48
CA GLU A 80 7.44 -14.37 8.51
C GLU A 80 6.87 -12.95 8.32
N PRO A 81 7.44 -11.87 8.87
CA PRO A 81 6.93 -10.52 8.61
C PRO A 81 6.92 -10.15 7.12
N ILE A 82 7.92 -10.59 6.37
CA ILE A 82 8.01 -10.38 4.92
C ILE A 82 7.00 -11.26 4.18
N GLN A 83 6.82 -12.51 4.64
CA GLN A 83 5.78 -13.38 4.08
C GLN A 83 4.40 -12.74 4.21
N VAL A 84 4.07 -12.17 5.39
CA VAL A 84 2.83 -11.42 5.60
C VAL A 84 2.74 -10.25 4.63
N MET A 85 3.77 -9.41 4.52
CA MET A 85 3.74 -8.24 3.64
C MET A 85 3.50 -8.62 2.16
N ARG A 86 4.13 -9.69 1.67
CA ARG A 86 3.96 -10.16 0.28
C ARG A 86 2.59 -10.81 0.03
N LEU A 87 1.95 -11.34 1.06
CA LEU A 87 0.60 -11.92 0.97
C LEU A 87 -0.53 -10.88 1.06
N LEU A 88 -0.23 -9.67 1.53
CA LEU A 88 -1.19 -8.56 1.59
C LEU A 88 -1.31 -7.87 0.22
N THR A 89 -1.74 -8.62 -0.78
CA THR A 89 -1.96 -8.08 -2.13
C THR A 89 -3.17 -7.13 -2.15
N PRO A 90 -3.24 -6.19 -3.11
CA PRO A 90 -4.41 -5.31 -3.25
C PRO A 90 -5.72 -6.10 -3.35
N GLU A 91 -5.72 -7.22 -4.08
CA GLU A 91 -6.91 -8.06 -4.26
C GLU A 91 -7.36 -8.71 -2.94
N PHE A 92 -6.41 -9.10 -2.08
CA PHE A 92 -6.74 -9.63 -0.77
C PHE A 92 -7.29 -8.53 0.15
N LEU A 93 -6.66 -7.36 0.16
CA LEU A 93 -7.07 -6.22 0.97
C LEU A 93 -8.47 -5.72 0.58
N ASP A 94 -8.77 -5.64 -0.72
CA ASP A 94 -10.09 -5.27 -1.24
C ASP A 94 -11.16 -6.28 -0.83
N LYS A 95 -10.87 -7.59 -0.93
CA LYS A 95 -11.78 -8.63 -0.45
C LYS A 95 -12.03 -8.50 1.05
N LEU A 96 -10.98 -8.30 1.83
CA LEU A 96 -11.11 -8.09 3.27
C LEU A 96 -11.97 -6.87 3.59
N ASP A 97 -11.79 -5.73 2.91
CA ASP A 97 -12.63 -4.54 3.11
C ASP A 97 -14.10 -4.83 2.80
N GLN A 98 -14.40 -5.55 1.71
CA GLN A 98 -15.77 -5.95 1.36
C GLN A 98 -16.42 -6.80 2.46
N TYR A 99 -15.71 -7.79 3.01
CA TYR A 99 -16.23 -8.60 4.12
C TYR A 99 -16.45 -7.75 5.39
N LEU A 100 -15.53 -6.84 5.69
CA LEU A 100 -15.67 -5.95 6.86
C LEU A 100 -16.83 -4.96 6.67
N ALA A 101 -17.07 -4.47 5.45
CA ALA A 101 -18.20 -3.61 5.13
C ALA A 101 -19.53 -4.33 5.34
N GLN A 102 -19.65 -5.58 4.85
CA GLN A 102 -20.83 -6.41 5.08
C GLN A 102 -21.06 -6.69 6.57
N MET A 103 -19.98 -6.92 7.32
CA MET A 103 -20.04 -7.11 8.76
C MET A 103 -20.48 -5.82 9.48
N GLU A 104 -20.04 -4.65 9.03
CA GLU A 104 -20.45 -3.35 9.55
C GLU A 104 -21.95 -3.10 9.33
N GLU A 105 -22.46 -3.38 8.12
CA GLU A 105 -23.88 -3.21 7.75
C GLU A 105 -24.81 -4.22 8.44
N GLY A 106 -24.37 -5.47 8.58
CA GLY A 106 -25.13 -6.55 9.21
C GLY A 106 -25.19 -6.47 10.74
N SER A 107 -24.40 -5.59 11.36
CA SER A 107 -24.28 -5.52 12.82
C SER A 107 -24.73 -4.17 13.39
N GLY A 108 -25.29 -4.20 14.61
CA GLY A 108 -25.79 -2.98 15.25
C GLY A 108 -24.66 -1.98 15.54
N PRO A 109 -24.89 -0.64 15.47
CA PRO A 109 -23.84 0.40 15.63
C PRO A 109 -23.12 0.42 16.98
N GLN A 110 -23.57 -0.37 17.96
CA GLN A 110 -22.98 -0.50 19.29
C GLN A 110 -22.42 -1.91 19.55
N SER A 111 -22.46 -2.79 18.55
CA SER A 111 -21.90 -4.12 18.65
C SER A 111 -20.36 -4.06 18.59
N SER A 112 -19.70 -5.01 19.27
CA SER A 112 -18.25 -5.14 19.20
C SER A 112 -17.77 -5.42 17.79
N LYS A 113 -18.48 -6.28 17.03
CA LYS A 113 -18.20 -6.58 15.62
C LYS A 113 -18.21 -5.32 14.76
N HIS A 114 -19.26 -4.48 14.84
CA HIS A 114 -19.35 -3.23 14.10
C HIS A 114 -18.16 -2.30 14.39
N MET A 115 -17.85 -2.10 15.68
CA MET A 115 -16.76 -1.21 16.08
C MET A 115 -15.38 -1.73 15.64
N LEU A 116 -15.17 -3.06 15.70
CA LEU A 116 -13.94 -3.69 15.25
C LEU A 116 -13.78 -3.62 13.74
N ALA A 117 -14.81 -4.00 12.98
CA ALA A 117 -14.79 -3.94 11.54
C ALA A 117 -14.50 -2.51 11.06
N LYS A 118 -15.23 -1.53 11.60
CA LYS A 118 -15.01 -0.11 11.28
C LYS A 118 -13.60 0.38 11.64
N ALA A 119 -13.06 -0.04 12.78
CA ALA A 119 -11.70 0.33 13.18
C ALA A 119 -10.65 -0.26 12.23
N THR A 120 -10.81 -1.54 11.85
CA THR A 120 -9.92 -2.22 10.91
C THR A 120 -9.98 -1.58 9.54
N ARG A 121 -11.17 -1.28 9.00
CA ARG A 121 -11.33 -0.59 7.71
C ARG A 121 -10.63 0.77 7.69
N HIS A 122 -10.81 1.56 8.75
CA HIS A 122 -10.10 2.82 8.90
C HIS A 122 -8.57 2.64 8.94
N GLN A 123 -8.06 1.56 9.53
CA GLN A 123 -6.61 1.27 9.50
C GLN A 123 -6.14 0.89 8.09
N LEU A 124 -6.94 0.15 7.32
CA LEU A 124 -6.61 -0.21 5.94
C LEU A 124 -6.59 1.02 5.02
N GLU A 125 -7.57 1.92 5.15
CA GLU A 125 -7.63 3.18 4.38
C GLU A 125 -6.46 4.14 4.70
N ASN A 126 -5.91 4.07 5.91
CA ASN A 126 -4.80 4.92 6.37
C ASN A 126 -3.48 4.15 6.48
N SER A 127 -3.29 3.11 5.65
CA SER A 127 -2.11 2.24 5.67
C SER A 127 -0.78 2.97 5.45
N GLY A 128 -0.78 4.11 4.76
CA GLY A 128 0.40 4.98 4.62
C GLY A 128 0.88 5.61 5.93
N GLN A 129 0.04 5.63 6.98
CA GLN A 129 0.40 6.11 8.32
C GLN A 129 0.52 4.98 9.35
N ILE A 130 -0.21 3.88 9.15
CA ILE A 130 -0.26 2.73 10.06
C ILE A 130 0.17 1.48 9.27
N PRO A 131 1.38 0.95 9.50
CA PRO A 131 1.86 -0.24 8.79
C PRO A 131 0.91 -1.42 8.94
N HIS A 132 0.70 -2.19 7.88
CA HIS A 132 -0.20 -3.35 7.92
C HIS A 132 0.20 -4.40 8.96
N LEU A 133 1.50 -4.56 9.23
CA LEU A 133 2.02 -5.44 10.29
C LEU A 133 1.59 -5.02 11.70
N SER A 134 1.09 -3.80 11.89
CA SER A 134 0.53 -3.35 13.17
C SER A 134 -0.94 -3.76 13.36
N ASN A 135 -1.58 -4.38 12.36
CA ASN A 135 -2.97 -4.81 12.41
C ASN A 135 -3.08 -6.27 12.91
N PRO A 136 -3.59 -6.49 14.14
CA PRO A 136 -3.69 -7.83 14.71
C PRO A 136 -4.60 -8.79 13.93
N LEU A 137 -5.57 -8.28 13.16
CA LEU A 137 -6.45 -9.12 12.34
C LEU A 137 -5.69 -9.71 11.15
N LEU A 138 -4.83 -8.92 10.51
CA LEU A 138 -4.04 -9.39 9.37
C LEU A 138 -3.08 -10.50 9.78
N ILE A 139 -2.43 -10.34 10.94
CA ILE A 139 -1.58 -11.37 11.53
C ILE A 139 -2.39 -12.62 11.86
N ALA A 140 -3.59 -12.47 12.44
CA ALA A 140 -4.45 -13.61 12.76
C ALA A 140 -4.91 -14.39 11.51
N LEU A 141 -5.24 -13.69 10.42
CA LEU A 141 -5.59 -14.30 9.14
C LEU A 141 -4.39 -15.03 8.51
N TYR A 142 -3.19 -14.45 8.62
CA TYR A 142 -1.95 -15.10 8.19
C TYR A 142 -1.70 -16.40 8.98
N LEU A 143 -1.72 -16.34 10.32
CA LEU A 143 -1.47 -17.51 11.18
C LEU A 143 -2.48 -18.64 10.90
N ARG A 144 -3.75 -18.29 10.66
CA ARG A 144 -4.78 -19.27 10.27
C ARG A 144 -4.49 -19.89 8.91
N THR A 145 -4.01 -19.10 7.95
CA THR A 145 -3.62 -19.59 6.62
C THR A 145 -2.40 -20.51 6.71
N GLN A 146 -1.41 -20.14 7.54
CA GLN A 146 -0.21 -20.93 7.78
C GLN A 146 -0.53 -22.29 8.45
N ALA A 147 -1.37 -22.29 9.48
CA ALA A 147 -1.83 -23.53 10.12
C ALA A 147 -2.53 -24.44 9.11
N ALA A 148 -3.45 -23.90 8.31
CA ALA A 148 -4.14 -24.65 7.27
C ALA A 148 -3.19 -25.25 6.22
N LEU A 149 -2.14 -24.53 5.83
CA LEU A 149 -1.11 -25.04 4.92
C LEU A 149 -0.34 -26.21 5.53
N GLN A 150 -0.06 -26.18 6.83
CA GLN A 150 0.59 -27.26 7.57
C GLN A 150 -0.34 -28.45 7.87
N GLY A 151 -1.60 -28.40 7.40
CA GLY A 151 -2.60 -29.42 7.66
C GLY A 151 -3.19 -29.39 9.07
N SER A 152 -2.95 -28.32 9.83
CA SER A 152 -3.54 -28.07 11.14
C SER A 152 -4.65 -27.01 11.05
N THR A 153 -5.48 -26.94 12.08
CA THR A 153 -6.46 -25.85 12.24
C THR A 153 -6.05 -25.08 13.48
N LEU A 154 -5.84 -23.77 13.34
CA LEU A 154 -5.57 -22.90 14.47
C LEU A 154 -6.88 -22.68 15.23
N GLU A 155 -6.91 -23.03 16.51
CA GLU A 155 -8.11 -22.83 17.34
C GLU A 155 -8.15 -21.43 17.97
N MET A 156 -9.34 -20.97 18.38
CA MET A 156 -9.54 -19.60 18.88
C MET A 156 -8.77 -19.31 20.19
N ASP A 157 -8.44 -20.33 20.98
CA ASP A 157 -7.63 -20.23 22.20
C ASP A 157 -6.12 -20.21 21.93
N GLU A 158 -5.69 -20.72 20.78
CA GLU A 158 -4.29 -20.77 20.35
C GLU A 158 -3.80 -19.46 19.70
N ILE A 159 -4.73 -18.58 19.31
CA ILE A 159 -4.41 -17.34 18.58
C ILE A 159 -3.48 -16.40 19.36
N TYR A 160 -3.71 -16.18 20.66
CA TYR A 160 -2.89 -15.24 21.44
C TYR A 160 -1.47 -15.76 21.70
N PRO A 161 -1.28 -17.05 22.08
CA PRO A 161 0.05 -17.65 22.08
C PRO A 161 0.76 -17.51 20.72
N ALA A 162 0.11 -17.88 19.62
CA ALA A 162 0.71 -17.83 18.29
C ALA A 162 1.08 -16.40 17.86
N MET A 163 0.23 -15.42 18.16
CA MET A 163 0.52 -14.00 17.92
C MET A 163 1.70 -13.50 18.74
N ARG A 164 1.82 -13.89 20.01
CA ARG A 164 2.96 -13.50 20.83
C ARG A 164 4.27 -14.06 20.26
N ASP A 165 4.24 -15.29 19.76
CA ASP A 165 5.40 -15.92 19.14
C ASP A 165 5.76 -15.26 17.80
N PHE A 166 4.76 -14.82 17.03
CA PHE A 166 4.95 -13.95 15.85
C PHE A 166 5.56 -12.60 16.24
N GLU A 167 5.01 -11.91 17.25
CA GLU A 167 5.50 -10.60 17.72
C GLU A 167 6.96 -10.68 18.21
N SER A 168 7.34 -11.77 18.88
CA SER A 168 8.73 -12.02 19.28
C SER A 168 9.65 -12.09 18.07
N ARG A 169 9.29 -12.90 17.06
CA ARG A 169 10.06 -13.05 15.82
C ARG A 169 10.11 -11.77 15.00
N ASN A 170 9.00 -11.01 14.96
CA ASN A 170 8.96 -9.71 14.32
C ASN A 170 9.87 -8.70 15.03
N SER A 171 9.94 -8.73 16.36
CA SER A 171 10.85 -7.86 17.13
C SER A 171 12.32 -8.19 16.84
N GLU A 172 12.67 -9.48 16.84
CA GLU A 172 14.02 -9.94 16.43
C GLU A 172 14.36 -9.50 15.00
N PHE A 173 13.41 -9.60 14.09
CA PHE A 173 13.59 -9.14 12.70
C PHE A 173 13.80 -7.63 12.61
N ILE A 174 13.05 -6.82 13.37
CA ILE A 174 13.25 -5.36 13.45
C ILE A 174 14.64 -5.01 13.98
N GLU A 175 15.13 -5.73 14.98
CA GLU A 175 16.49 -5.55 15.50
C GLU A 175 17.54 -5.87 14.42
N GLN A 176 17.35 -6.94 13.65
CA GLN A 176 18.21 -7.28 12.52
C GLN A 176 18.20 -6.22 11.42
N MET A 177 17.02 -5.69 11.05
CA MET A 177 16.89 -4.59 10.09
C MET A 177 17.56 -3.30 10.57
N THR A 178 17.53 -3.04 11.87
CA THR A 178 18.19 -1.87 12.44
C THR A 178 19.71 -2.00 12.35
N ALA A 179 20.24 -3.23 12.41
CA ALA A 179 21.66 -3.54 12.26
C ALA A 179 22.11 -3.58 10.78
N ASP A 180 21.24 -4.02 9.87
CA ASP A 180 21.47 -4.09 8.43
C ASP A 180 20.22 -3.62 7.66
N PRO A 181 20.18 -2.35 7.22
CA PRO A 181 19.02 -1.79 6.53
C PRO A 181 18.79 -2.37 5.12
N ASP A 182 19.80 -3.02 4.53
CA ASP A 182 19.68 -3.61 3.19
C ASP A 182 18.93 -4.96 3.22
N LEU A 183 18.80 -5.59 4.40
CA LEU A 183 18.00 -6.82 4.58
C LEU A 183 16.53 -6.64 4.16
N LEU A 184 15.90 -5.52 4.51
CA LEU A 184 14.52 -5.25 4.12
C LEU A 184 14.43 -5.06 2.61
N LYS A 185 15.36 -4.28 2.04
CA LYS A 185 15.40 -4.02 0.60
C LYS A 185 15.46 -5.35 -0.13
N ASN A 186 16.48 -6.17 0.15
CA ASN A 186 16.70 -7.46 -0.50
C ASN A 186 15.55 -8.45 -0.28
N ALA A 187 14.91 -8.45 0.89
CA ALA A 187 13.82 -9.38 1.16
C ALA A 187 12.44 -8.90 0.67
N MET A 188 12.28 -7.61 0.42
CA MET A 188 11.09 -7.08 -0.26
C MET A 188 11.19 -7.20 -1.78
N LEU A 189 12.40 -7.38 -2.34
CA LEU A 189 12.58 -7.63 -3.77
C LEU A 189 11.84 -8.91 -4.17
N THR A 190 10.76 -8.77 -4.92
CA THR A 190 10.04 -9.92 -5.48
C THR A 190 11.00 -10.70 -6.40
N PRO A 191 11.30 -11.99 -6.11
CA PRO A 191 12.26 -12.76 -6.91
C PRO A 191 11.80 -12.96 -8.36
N GLU A 192 10.50 -12.81 -8.64
CA GLU A 192 9.97 -12.97 -10.00
C GLU A 192 10.12 -11.72 -10.89
N GLY A 193 10.42 -10.53 -10.33
CA GLY A 193 10.48 -9.28 -11.11
C GLY A 193 11.79 -8.51 -10.96
N GLU A 194 12.19 -8.20 -9.72
CA GLU A 194 13.28 -7.25 -9.49
C GLU A 194 14.66 -7.93 -9.49
N GLU A 195 14.82 -9.13 -8.95
CA GLU A 195 16.12 -9.84 -9.00
C GLU A 195 16.52 -10.20 -10.44
N ALA A 196 15.54 -10.57 -11.27
CA ALA A 196 15.77 -10.81 -12.69
C ALA A 196 16.15 -9.50 -13.40
N SER A 197 15.43 -8.40 -13.18
CA SER A 197 15.74 -7.11 -13.81
C SER A 197 17.10 -6.54 -13.36
N THR A 198 17.44 -6.64 -12.06
CA THR A 198 18.67 -6.12 -11.46
C THR A 198 19.88 -6.97 -11.85
N ALA A 199 19.75 -8.29 -11.87
CA ALA A 199 20.83 -9.16 -12.33
C ALA A 199 21.04 -9.02 -13.86
N GLN A 200 19.97 -8.79 -14.63
CA GLN A 200 20.06 -8.54 -16.06
C GLN A 200 20.69 -7.19 -16.40
N SER A 201 20.32 -6.11 -15.69
CA SER A 201 20.93 -4.80 -15.85
C SER A 201 22.40 -4.80 -15.40
N GLU A 202 22.72 -5.47 -14.30
CA GLU A 202 24.11 -5.64 -13.84
C GLU A 202 24.94 -6.47 -14.84
N GLY A 203 24.38 -7.54 -15.39
CA GLY A 203 25.01 -8.33 -16.47
C GLY A 203 25.21 -7.51 -17.75
N PHE A 204 24.27 -6.62 -18.08
CA PHE A 204 24.41 -5.67 -19.18
C PHE A 204 25.55 -4.68 -18.93
N PHE A 205 25.60 -4.03 -17.77
CA PHE A 205 26.66 -3.06 -17.48
C PHE A 205 28.05 -3.70 -17.43
N GLN A 206 28.17 -4.94 -16.96
CA GLN A 206 29.42 -5.70 -17.04
C GLN A 206 29.84 -5.98 -18.48
N SER A 207 28.88 -6.19 -19.40
CA SER A 207 29.17 -6.37 -20.83
C SER A 207 29.78 -5.12 -21.48
N LEU A 208 29.58 -3.94 -20.89
CA LEU A 208 30.11 -2.66 -21.37
C LEU A 208 31.54 -2.35 -20.87
N SER A 209 32.14 -3.21 -20.03
CA SER A 209 33.44 -2.99 -19.35
C SER A 209 34.67 -2.79 -20.27
N GLY A 210 34.51 -2.84 -21.59
CA GLY A 210 35.54 -2.52 -22.59
C GLY A 210 35.31 -1.22 -23.38
N GLN A 211 34.26 -0.46 -23.08
CA GLN A 211 33.91 0.79 -23.75
C GLN A 211 34.47 2.03 -23.01
N PRO A 212 34.52 3.22 -23.66
CA PRO A 212 34.93 4.45 -22.99
C PRO A 212 34.05 4.75 -21.77
N GLU A 213 34.65 5.08 -20.62
CA GLU A 213 33.92 5.31 -19.37
C GLU A 213 32.81 6.36 -19.48
N THR A 214 32.99 7.38 -20.33
CA THR A 214 31.98 8.42 -20.58
C THR A 214 30.73 7.85 -21.24
N ASP A 215 30.90 6.91 -22.16
CA ASP A 215 29.81 6.31 -22.91
C ASP A 215 29.07 5.29 -22.03
N VAL A 216 29.82 4.53 -21.22
CA VAL A 216 29.24 3.59 -20.25
C VAL A 216 28.39 4.29 -19.21
N ARG A 217 28.86 5.42 -18.67
CA ARG A 217 28.07 6.21 -17.70
C ARG A 217 26.78 6.74 -18.32
N ARG A 218 26.87 7.30 -19.52
CA ARG A 218 25.71 7.82 -20.24
C ARG A 218 24.68 6.72 -20.55
N ILE A 219 25.14 5.57 -21.05
CA ILE A 219 24.28 4.41 -21.31
C ILE A 219 23.65 3.89 -20.01
N ARG A 220 24.41 3.89 -18.91
CA ARG A 220 23.91 3.49 -17.60
C ARG A 220 22.80 4.41 -17.11
N GLU A 221 23.04 5.72 -17.09
CA GLU A 221 22.07 6.72 -16.66
C GLU A 221 20.77 6.62 -17.49
N ASP A 222 20.90 6.47 -18.81
CA ASP A 222 19.75 6.31 -19.72
C ASP A 222 18.94 5.03 -19.49
N VAL A 223 19.61 3.91 -19.18
CA VAL A 223 18.94 2.63 -18.92
C VAL A 223 18.35 2.58 -17.51
N GLU A 224 19.02 3.14 -16.51
CA GLU A 224 18.51 3.31 -15.15
C GLU A 224 17.28 4.23 -15.15
N LEU A 225 17.27 5.31 -15.93
CA LEU A 225 16.09 6.16 -16.11
C LEU A 225 14.87 5.36 -16.60
N PHE A 226 15.07 4.46 -17.56
CA PHE A 226 13.99 3.62 -18.09
C PHE A 226 13.52 2.55 -17.10
N LEU A 227 14.45 1.93 -16.36
CA LEU A 227 14.13 0.83 -15.45
C LEU A 227 13.63 1.31 -14.09
N GLU A 228 14.28 2.31 -13.50
CA GLU A 228 14.06 2.76 -12.12
C GLU A 228 13.13 3.99 -12.07
N ASP A 229 13.41 5.05 -12.82
CA ASP A 229 12.63 6.30 -12.71
C ASP A 229 11.27 6.21 -13.43
N PHE A 230 11.23 5.55 -14.58
CA PHE A 230 9.98 5.22 -15.26
C PHE A 230 9.27 3.99 -14.66
N ASP A 231 9.99 3.17 -13.88
CA ASP A 231 9.49 1.92 -13.29
C ASP A 231 8.94 0.95 -14.35
N ALA A 232 9.79 0.61 -15.34
CA ALA A 232 9.39 -0.30 -16.40
C ALA A 232 9.00 -1.69 -15.84
N PRO A 233 7.95 -2.33 -16.39
CA PRO A 233 7.55 -3.67 -15.97
C PRO A 233 8.62 -4.71 -16.31
N ALA A 234 8.41 -5.97 -15.92
CA ALA A 234 9.36 -7.04 -16.24
C ALA A 234 9.59 -7.17 -17.76
N PRO A 235 10.83 -7.48 -18.23
CA PRO A 235 11.15 -7.55 -19.67
C PRO A 235 10.24 -8.46 -20.50
N THR A 236 9.69 -9.52 -19.90
CA THR A 236 8.74 -10.44 -20.54
C THR A 236 7.39 -9.81 -20.88
N GLU A 237 7.07 -8.67 -20.28
CA GLU A 237 5.81 -7.93 -20.46
C GLU A 237 5.97 -6.73 -21.40
N TRP A 238 7.18 -6.47 -21.90
CA TRP A 238 7.43 -5.31 -22.75
C TRP A 238 6.73 -5.42 -24.09
N THR A 239 5.99 -4.38 -24.42
CA THR A 239 5.32 -4.20 -25.70
C THR A 239 5.60 -2.82 -26.28
N SER A 240 5.23 -2.58 -27.53
CA SER A 240 5.30 -1.24 -28.13
C SER A 240 4.52 -0.17 -27.33
N ALA A 241 3.52 -0.58 -26.54
CA ALA A 241 2.82 0.33 -25.63
C ALA A 241 3.74 0.82 -24.50
N THR A 242 4.54 -0.08 -23.90
CA THR A 242 5.53 0.27 -22.86
C THR A 242 6.51 1.34 -23.36
N ILE A 243 7.04 1.18 -24.57
CA ILE A 243 7.94 2.16 -25.20
C ILE A 243 7.22 3.49 -25.49
N SER A 244 5.96 3.41 -25.95
CA SER A 244 5.14 4.60 -26.20
C SER A 244 4.89 5.41 -24.93
N GLU A 245 4.59 4.73 -23.83
CA GLU A 245 4.30 5.31 -22.52
C GLU A 245 5.57 5.92 -21.93
N PHE A 246 6.71 5.21 -22.04
CA PHE A 246 8.00 5.74 -21.62
C PHE A 246 8.36 7.04 -22.34
N VAL A 247 8.30 7.08 -23.68
CA VAL A 247 8.68 8.31 -24.41
C VAL A 247 7.72 9.46 -24.09
N ALA A 248 6.43 9.17 -23.88
CA ALA A 248 5.47 10.19 -23.45
C ALA A 248 5.78 10.73 -22.04
N TRP A 249 6.13 9.85 -21.10
CA TRP A 249 6.56 10.22 -19.76
C TRP A 249 7.87 11.01 -19.78
N PHE A 250 8.87 10.54 -20.54
CA PHE A 250 10.17 11.19 -20.67
C PHE A 250 10.02 12.64 -21.13
N MET A 251 9.19 12.87 -22.16
CA MET A 251 8.90 14.21 -22.67
C MET A 251 8.15 15.10 -21.68
N ALA A 252 7.29 14.53 -20.82
CA ALA A 252 6.47 15.29 -19.88
C ALA A 252 7.20 15.60 -18.56
N GLU A 253 7.91 14.61 -18.02
CA GLU A 253 8.43 14.63 -16.64
C GLU A 253 9.95 14.86 -16.59
N ALA A 254 10.71 14.26 -17.51
CA ALA A 254 12.17 14.43 -17.54
C ALA A 254 12.62 15.71 -18.24
N ASN A 255 11.71 16.35 -19.01
CA ASN A 255 11.95 17.61 -19.74
C ASN A 255 13.28 17.61 -20.52
N PRO A 256 13.46 16.68 -21.48
CA PRO A 256 14.72 16.44 -22.15
C PRO A 256 15.11 17.55 -23.13
N VAL A 257 16.37 17.62 -23.50
CA VAL A 257 16.83 18.34 -24.70
C VAL A 257 16.98 17.38 -25.89
N GLN A 258 17.16 17.94 -27.09
CA GLN A 258 17.29 17.15 -28.31
C GLN A 258 18.43 16.12 -28.26
N ASP A 259 19.56 16.46 -27.63
CA ASP A 259 20.68 15.53 -27.48
C ASP A 259 20.35 14.33 -26.56
N ASP A 260 19.42 14.51 -25.62
CA ASP A 260 18.97 13.45 -24.71
C ASP A 260 18.07 12.45 -25.45
N LEU A 261 17.27 12.91 -26.41
CA LEU A 261 16.45 12.04 -27.27
C LEU A 261 17.32 11.08 -28.11
N GLN A 262 18.43 11.58 -28.64
CA GLN A 262 19.39 10.76 -29.38
C GLN A 262 20.16 9.83 -28.43
N SER A 263 20.46 10.29 -27.21
CA SER A 263 21.05 9.49 -26.15
C SER A 263 20.19 8.27 -25.83
N ILE A 264 18.95 8.53 -25.42
CA ILE A 264 18.04 7.51 -24.91
C ILE A 264 17.71 6.50 -26.02
N GLN A 265 17.57 6.95 -27.28
CA GLN A 265 17.37 6.07 -28.42
C GLN A 265 18.54 5.10 -28.59
N SER A 266 19.79 5.61 -28.53
CA SER A 266 20.99 4.80 -28.71
C SER A 266 21.18 3.83 -27.54
N SER A 267 21.09 4.32 -26.30
CA SER A 267 21.31 3.55 -25.09
C SER A 267 20.29 2.41 -24.93
N LEU A 268 18.99 2.71 -25.11
CA LEU A 268 17.95 1.68 -25.04
C LEU A 268 18.01 0.69 -26.21
N SER A 269 18.40 1.13 -27.41
CA SER A 269 18.64 0.20 -28.53
C SER A 269 19.74 -0.81 -28.23
N ILE A 270 20.83 -0.38 -27.59
CA ILE A 270 21.93 -1.25 -27.16
C ILE A 270 21.44 -2.24 -26.11
N TYR A 271 20.66 -1.76 -25.13
CA TYR A 271 20.12 -2.60 -24.06
C TYR A 271 19.12 -3.65 -24.59
N LEU A 272 18.18 -3.25 -25.46
CA LEU A 272 17.26 -4.18 -26.14
C LEU A 272 18.02 -5.24 -26.95
N GLY A 273 19.09 -4.85 -27.64
CA GLY A 273 19.97 -5.78 -28.36
C GLY A 273 20.65 -6.79 -27.43
N PHE A 274 21.08 -6.34 -26.24
CA PHE A 274 21.64 -7.23 -25.22
C PHE A 274 20.60 -8.24 -24.71
N LEU A 275 19.37 -7.80 -24.41
CA LEU A 275 18.29 -8.68 -23.95
C LEU A 275 17.91 -9.73 -25.00
N ALA A 276 17.94 -9.36 -26.29
CA ALA A 276 17.77 -10.32 -27.38
C ALA A 276 18.92 -11.36 -27.42
N SER A 277 20.16 -10.91 -27.24
CA SER A 277 21.34 -11.78 -27.28
C SER A 277 21.40 -12.78 -26.12
N THR A 278 20.80 -12.44 -24.99
CA THR A 278 20.72 -13.29 -23.79
C THR A 278 19.44 -14.14 -23.76
N GLY A 279 18.56 -13.97 -24.75
CA GLY A 279 17.30 -14.73 -24.87
C GLY A 279 16.20 -14.28 -23.91
N VAL A 280 16.34 -13.11 -23.29
CA VAL A 280 15.30 -12.50 -22.43
C VAL A 280 14.16 -11.97 -23.29
N LEU A 281 14.49 -11.36 -24.43
CA LEU A 281 13.53 -10.95 -25.45
C LEU A 281 13.71 -11.81 -26.70
N ASP A 282 12.61 -12.16 -27.36
CA ASP A 282 12.69 -12.74 -28.69
C ASP A 282 13.02 -11.67 -29.75
N THR A 283 13.54 -12.11 -30.90
CA THR A 283 14.02 -11.23 -31.96
C THR A 283 12.91 -10.42 -32.62
N GLU A 284 11.68 -10.96 -32.66
CA GLU A 284 10.52 -10.30 -33.28
C GLU A 284 10.05 -9.16 -32.37
N ASN A 285 9.91 -9.41 -31.07
CA ASN A 285 9.55 -8.43 -30.07
C ASN A 285 10.62 -7.34 -29.97
N THR A 286 11.91 -7.71 -29.95
CA THR A 286 13.01 -6.73 -29.94
C THR A 286 12.94 -5.78 -31.14
N THR A 287 12.67 -6.32 -32.34
CA THR A 287 12.54 -5.50 -33.56
C THR A 287 11.33 -4.56 -33.47
N ALA A 288 10.21 -5.02 -32.92
CA ALA A 288 9.03 -4.20 -32.71
C ALA A 288 9.27 -3.07 -31.68
N LEU A 289 9.95 -3.36 -30.57
CA LEU A 289 10.29 -2.38 -29.54
C LEU A 289 11.27 -1.32 -30.08
N GLN A 290 12.31 -1.74 -30.80
CA GLN A 290 13.27 -0.82 -31.44
C GLN A 290 12.59 0.08 -32.49
N GLY A 291 11.74 -0.50 -33.32
CA GLY A 291 11.00 0.27 -34.34
C GLY A 291 10.04 1.28 -33.72
N GLU A 292 9.38 0.93 -32.62
CA GLU A 292 8.51 1.86 -31.89
C GLU A 292 9.32 2.97 -31.20
N LEU A 293 10.47 2.64 -30.61
CA LEU A 293 11.37 3.61 -29.98
C LEU A 293 11.84 4.65 -31.02
N GLU A 294 12.34 4.19 -32.17
CA GLU A 294 12.77 5.09 -33.26
C GLU A 294 11.62 6.00 -33.72
N ARG A 295 10.43 5.43 -33.90
CA ARG A 295 9.25 6.19 -34.32
C ARG A 295 8.88 7.27 -33.31
N LYS A 296 8.82 6.92 -32.03
CA LYS A 296 8.41 7.82 -30.95
C LYS A 296 9.42 8.92 -30.68
N ILE A 297 10.71 8.61 -30.73
CA ILE A 297 11.77 9.60 -30.61
C ILE A 297 11.69 10.60 -31.78
N LYS A 298 11.50 10.11 -33.01
CA LYS A 298 11.33 10.99 -34.18
C LYS A 298 10.09 11.91 -34.07
N ASP A 299 8.98 11.37 -33.55
CA ASP A 299 7.78 12.16 -33.27
C ASP A 299 8.06 13.25 -32.20
N ALA A 300 8.86 12.94 -31.18
CA ALA A 300 9.27 13.88 -30.14
C ALA A 300 10.24 14.96 -30.66
N GLU A 301 11.22 14.60 -31.48
CA GLU A 301 12.13 15.56 -32.12
C GLU A 301 11.38 16.58 -32.99
N ALA A 302 10.34 16.13 -33.70
CA ALA A 302 9.50 17.02 -34.50
C ALA A 302 8.80 18.08 -33.63
N GLN A 303 8.50 17.79 -32.35
CA GLN A 303 7.91 18.77 -31.44
C GLN A 303 8.90 19.87 -31.06
N PHE A 304 10.19 19.55 -30.89
CA PHE A 304 11.25 20.55 -30.68
C PHE A 304 11.45 21.46 -31.90
N ALA A 305 11.31 20.91 -33.11
CA ALA A 305 11.43 21.68 -34.35
C ALA A 305 10.25 22.65 -34.58
N ILE A 306 9.09 22.41 -33.97
CA ILE A 306 7.90 23.28 -34.06
C ILE A 306 7.93 24.37 -32.97
N ALA A 307 8.59 24.12 -31.85
CA ALA A 307 8.69 25.05 -30.71
C ALA A 307 9.87 26.04 -30.79
N SER A 308 10.80 25.84 -31.74
CA SER A 308 11.96 26.72 -32.01
C SER A 308 11.65 27.76 -33.09
#